data_AF-A0A534ZKL5-F1
#
_entry.id   AF-A0A534ZKL5-F1
#
_cell.length_a   1.000
_cell.length_b   1.000
_cell.length_c   1.000
_cell.angle_alpha   90.00
_cell.angle_beta   90.00
_cell.angle_gamma   90.00
#
_symmetry.space_group_name_H-M   'P 1'
#
loop_
_entity.id
_entity.type
_entity.pdbx_description
1 polymer ?
#
loop_
_entity_poly.entity_id
_entity_poly.type
_entity_poly.pdbx_seq_one_letter_code
_entity_poly.pdbx_strand_id
1 'polypeptide(L)'
;MVEVRAGGGRLQPGEHLSATDPADRDAPNQHPDPGHIPAHHQCLHDPARGRRVRPAEAGLHGCRLRGGAAGRHRGRGRGLHPGGHALAGAVRRPHVLSRPSTIGATLLAIALAVALVLAGPLLLFNPWFVSFEQARNDVPARLATTQAEVDRVTGAILCDLLLGCDDFAEGLPRSPSSASQPLLTDAERSHMRDVAHLVRLLWLALLVAVALVVAALAFLRRHPRRIGAILLWTSGGVAVAAIVVGAFFAVAFDLAFLLFHRLFFPQGNFLFAADSNLLRLFPEGFWFESALVAGLLIVVSALAVTLAGWRLLRS
;
A
#
# COMPACT_ATOMS: atom_id res chain seq x y z
N MET A 1 -67.51 2.32 9.03
CA MET A 1 -68.26 3.44 8.43
C MET A 1 -67.93 4.69 9.24
N VAL A 2 -66.88 5.39 8.84
CA VAL A 2 -66.46 6.69 9.39
C VAL A 2 -65.87 7.44 8.20
N GLU A 3 -66.47 8.58 7.86
CA GLU A 3 -66.14 9.43 6.72
C GLU A 3 -65.76 10.80 7.27
N VAL A 4 -64.56 11.32 6.98
CA VAL A 4 -64.29 12.78 6.89
C VAL A 4 -63.16 13.05 5.88
N ARG A 5 -63.57 13.41 4.67
CA ARG A 5 -63.17 14.59 3.87
C ARG A 5 -61.68 15.02 3.85
N ALA A 6 -61.01 14.77 2.72
CA ALA A 6 -59.84 15.53 2.25
C ALA A 6 -60.24 16.43 1.07
N GLY A 7 -59.89 17.71 1.17
CA GLY A 7 -60.24 18.76 0.21
C GLY A 7 -59.61 18.55 -1.17
N GLY A 8 -60.39 18.91 -2.19
CA GLY A 8 -60.02 18.79 -3.59
C GLY A 8 -59.11 19.91 -4.10
N GLY A 9 -58.40 19.58 -5.17
CA GLY A 9 -57.66 20.50 -6.03
C GLY A 9 -56.99 19.73 -7.16
N ARG A 10 -57.74 19.44 -8.24
CA ARG A 10 -57.21 18.96 -9.53
C ARG A 10 -56.70 20.15 -10.32
N LEU A 11 -55.49 20.05 -10.90
CA LEU A 11 -55.13 20.71 -12.16
C LEU A 11 -54.28 19.76 -13.02
N GLN A 12 -54.50 19.83 -14.33
CA GLN A 12 -54.14 18.85 -15.37
C GLN A 12 -52.78 19.09 -16.04
N PRO A 13 -52.26 18.13 -16.85
CA PRO A 13 -50.97 18.21 -17.53
C PRO A 13 -51.05 18.93 -18.90
N GLY A 14 -50.04 19.75 -19.24
CA GLY A 14 -49.75 20.12 -20.64
C GLY A 14 -49.58 21.61 -20.99
N GLU A 15 -48.70 22.37 -20.32
CA GLU A 15 -48.30 23.70 -20.81
C GLU A 15 -46.81 23.74 -21.19
N HIS A 16 -46.58 23.95 -22.48
CA HIS A 16 -45.30 24.31 -23.10
C HIS A 16 -44.97 25.78 -22.81
N LEU A 17 -43.71 26.07 -22.46
CA LEU A 17 -43.11 27.38 -22.72
C LEU A 17 -41.70 27.19 -23.31
N SER A 18 -41.55 27.68 -24.54
CA SER A 18 -40.28 27.79 -25.25
C SER A 18 -39.63 29.16 -25.00
N ALA A 19 -38.30 29.12 -24.92
CA ALA A 19 -37.31 30.14 -25.28
C ALA A 19 -37.35 31.53 -24.62
N THR A 20 -36.27 31.86 -23.90
CA THR A 20 -35.48 33.09 -24.12
C THR A 20 -34.09 32.94 -23.49
N ASP A 21 -33.07 32.93 -24.35
CA ASP A 21 -31.75 33.52 -24.07
C ASP A 21 -31.78 34.92 -24.72
N PRO A 22 -31.28 35.95 -24.03
CA PRO A 22 -30.19 36.67 -24.67
C PRO A 22 -29.10 37.12 -23.69
N ALA A 23 -27.86 36.88 -24.11
CA ALA A 23 -26.69 37.66 -23.75
C ALA A 23 -26.92 39.17 -24.00
N ASP A 24 -26.41 39.98 -23.05
CA ASP A 24 -25.62 41.20 -23.24
C ASP A 24 -25.98 42.29 -22.22
N ARG A 25 -25.10 42.50 -21.24
CA ARG A 25 -24.77 43.83 -20.69
C ARG A 25 -23.32 43.86 -20.25
N ASP A 26 -22.50 44.37 -21.16
CA ASP A 26 -21.19 44.97 -20.91
C ASP A 26 -21.21 46.11 -19.86
N ALA A 27 -20.06 46.26 -19.21
CA ALA A 27 -19.38 47.50 -18.76
C ALA A 27 -19.25 47.81 -17.24
N PRO A 28 -18.13 48.47 -16.83
CA PRO A 28 -17.40 48.23 -15.56
C PRO A 28 -17.28 49.47 -14.64
N ASN A 29 -16.57 49.31 -13.49
CA ASN A 29 -15.96 50.30 -12.55
C ASN A 29 -16.37 49.99 -11.08
N GLN A 30 -15.57 49.98 -10.02
CA GLN A 30 -14.20 50.42 -9.70
C GLN A 30 -13.78 49.77 -8.35
N HIS A 31 -12.47 49.52 -8.20
CA HIS A 31 -11.72 49.23 -6.95
C HIS A 31 -11.84 50.37 -5.88
N PRO A 32 -11.35 50.26 -4.61
CA PRO A 32 -10.17 49.51 -4.17
C PRO A 32 -10.23 48.78 -2.79
N ASP A 33 -9.30 47.83 -2.65
CA ASP A 33 -8.79 47.26 -1.39
C ASP A 33 -8.03 48.36 -0.60
N PRO A 34 -8.01 48.35 0.75
CA PRO A 34 -6.96 47.60 1.44
C PRO A 34 -7.33 47.05 2.82
N GLY A 35 -6.97 45.78 3.06
CA GLY A 35 -6.00 45.45 4.10
C GLY A 35 -6.48 45.20 5.55
N HIS A 36 -5.81 44.19 6.12
CA HIS A 36 -5.43 44.02 7.52
C HIS A 36 -6.35 43.33 8.55
N ILE A 37 -5.98 42.05 8.73
CA ILE A 37 -5.89 41.24 9.96
C ILE A 37 -5.74 42.06 11.25
N PRO A 38 -6.51 41.78 12.32
CA PRO A 38 -6.19 42.25 13.65
C PRO A 38 -5.21 41.29 14.35
N ALA A 39 -4.04 41.82 14.68
CA ALA A 39 -3.21 41.36 15.80
C ALA A 39 -3.21 42.47 16.86
N HIS A 40 -3.72 42.16 18.06
CA HIS A 40 -3.60 42.95 19.29
C HIS A 40 -3.44 41.92 20.43
N HIS A 41 -2.46 41.94 21.33
CA HIS A 41 -1.67 43.04 21.90
C HIS A 41 -0.21 42.66 22.18
N GLN A 42 0.67 43.65 22.02
CA GLN A 42 2.07 43.67 22.46
C GLN A 42 2.24 44.32 23.85
N CYS A 43 3.32 43.89 24.51
CA CYS A 43 4.27 44.61 25.39
C CYS A 43 3.81 45.37 26.65
N LEU A 44 4.41 45.00 27.79
CA LEU A 44 5.27 45.88 28.62
C LEU A 44 6.10 45.04 29.62
N HIS A 45 7.42 45.30 29.67
CA HIS A 45 8.29 45.53 30.86
C HIS A 45 7.99 44.78 32.19
N ASP A 46 8.91 44.33 33.05
CA ASP A 46 10.38 44.42 33.24
C ASP A 46 10.72 43.41 34.40
N PRO A 47 11.86 43.42 35.13
CA PRO A 47 12.68 42.23 35.38
C PRO A 47 12.74 41.84 36.88
N ALA A 48 13.46 40.77 37.23
CA ALA A 48 14.40 40.71 38.36
C ALA A 48 14.70 39.28 38.86
N ARG A 49 16.00 39.05 39.09
CA ARG A 49 16.67 38.04 39.94
C ARG A 49 16.56 36.59 39.45
N GLY A 50 17.63 35.88 39.12
CA GLY A 50 19.04 35.95 39.49
C GLY A 50 19.46 34.50 39.72
N ARG A 51 20.41 33.92 38.98
CA ARG A 51 21.83 33.94 39.33
C ARG A 51 22.65 33.40 38.15
N ARG A 52 23.52 34.24 37.59
CA ARG A 52 24.70 33.85 36.80
C ARG A 52 25.90 33.73 37.75
N VAL A 53 26.79 32.80 37.46
CA VAL A 53 28.25 32.94 37.65
C VAL A 53 28.87 32.30 36.40
N ARG A 54 29.11 33.09 35.36
CA ARG A 54 30.41 33.66 34.90
C ARG A 54 31.49 32.63 34.54
N PRO A 55 32.00 32.66 33.30
CA PRO A 55 33.25 32.02 32.90
C PRO A 55 34.44 32.97 33.17
N ALA A 56 35.64 32.41 33.37
CA ALA A 56 36.88 33.16 33.43
C ALA A 56 37.95 32.47 32.58
N GLU A 57 38.61 33.29 31.77
CA GLU A 57 39.71 32.97 30.86
C GLU A 57 41.07 32.86 31.56
N ALA A 58 42.03 32.34 30.78
CA ALA A 58 43.45 32.70 30.70
C ALA A 58 44.38 32.46 31.91
N GLY A 59 45.44 31.70 31.66
CA GLY A 59 46.60 31.63 32.56
C GLY A 59 47.67 30.64 32.11
N LEU A 60 48.61 31.14 31.31
CA LEU A 60 50.04 30.81 31.23
C LEU A 60 50.58 29.79 32.26
N HIS A 61 51.31 28.77 31.80
CA HIS A 61 52.76 28.63 32.06
C HIS A 61 53.32 27.31 31.51
N GLY A 62 54.36 27.42 30.69
CA GLY A 62 55.26 26.31 30.43
C GLY A 62 56.11 26.00 31.66
N CYS A 63 56.43 24.73 31.85
CA CYS A 63 57.60 24.34 32.63
C CYS A 63 58.24 23.12 31.96
N ARG A 64 59.37 23.35 31.31
CA ARG A 64 60.42 22.34 31.11
C ARG A 64 61.13 22.13 32.45
N LEU A 65 61.30 20.89 32.87
CA LEU A 65 62.46 20.40 33.63
C LEU A 65 62.71 18.96 33.13
N ARG A 66 63.77 18.65 32.36
CA ARG A 66 65.21 18.51 32.67
C ARG A 66 65.54 17.40 33.68
N GLY A 67 66.45 16.51 33.26
CA GLY A 67 67.34 15.67 34.10
C GLY A 67 66.83 14.24 34.32
N GLY A 68 67.57 13.16 34.10
CA GLY A 68 68.96 12.92 33.73
C GLY A 68 69.07 11.58 32.97
N ALA A 69 70.06 11.38 32.10
CA ALA A 69 71.35 10.77 32.44
C ALA A 69 71.20 9.40 33.13
N ALA A 70 71.88 8.32 32.78
CA ALA A 70 72.85 7.96 31.77
C ALA A 70 72.94 6.43 31.87
N GLY A 71 73.18 5.72 30.77
CA GLY A 71 73.29 4.26 30.80
C GLY A 71 73.84 3.71 29.50
N ARG A 72 75.11 4.03 29.22
CA ARG A 72 75.89 3.33 28.19
C ARG A 72 76.07 1.88 28.63
N HIS A 73 75.70 0.92 27.79
CA HIS A 73 76.49 -0.28 27.64
C HIS A 73 76.55 -0.67 26.16
N ARG A 74 77.76 -0.60 25.62
CA ARG A 74 78.14 -1.18 24.34
C ARG A 74 78.28 -2.69 24.55
N GLY A 75 77.62 -3.48 23.71
CA GLY A 75 77.90 -4.89 23.50
C GLY A 75 77.81 -5.18 22.00
N ARG A 76 78.97 -5.30 21.35
CA ARG A 76 79.09 -5.81 19.98
C ARG A 76 78.77 -7.31 20.00
N GLY A 77 77.84 -7.74 19.16
CA GLY A 77 77.63 -9.15 18.82
C GLY A 77 77.22 -9.24 17.36
N ARG A 78 78.13 -9.75 16.52
CA ARG A 78 77.83 -10.18 15.14
C ARG A 78 76.91 -11.40 15.20
N GLY A 79 75.88 -11.42 14.36
CA GLY A 79 75.04 -12.58 14.11
C GLY A 79 74.23 -12.38 12.84
N LEU A 80 74.76 -12.89 11.72
CA LEU A 80 73.99 -13.17 10.52
C LEU A 80 73.13 -14.39 10.80
N HIS A 81 71.80 -14.31 10.62
CA HIS A 81 71.01 -15.42 10.07
C HIS A 81 69.66 -14.91 9.53
N PRO A 82 69.17 -15.48 8.42
CA PRO A 82 67.95 -15.08 7.74
C PRO A 82 66.76 -15.87 8.29
N GLY A 83 65.68 -15.16 8.63
CA GLY A 83 64.47 -15.76 9.15
C GLY A 83 63.32 -14.77 9.00
N GLY A 84 62.79 -14.68 7.79
CA GLY A 84 61.63 -13.86 7.47
C GLY A 84 60.41 -14.34 8.24
N HIS A 85 60.09 -13.68 9.35
CA HIS A 85 58.75 -13.73 9.89
C HIS A 85 57.90 -12.71 9.14
N ALA A 86 57.20 -13.21 8.12
CA ALA A 86 56.12 -12.50 7.47
C ALA A 86 55.03 -12.19 8.52
N LEU A 87 55.06 -10.97 9.06
CA LEU A 87 53.91 -10.36 9.71
C LEU A 87 52.89 -9.98 8.63
N ALA A 88 52.21 -10.98 8.09
CA ALA A 88 51.06 -10.81 7.22
C ALA A 88 49.78 -11.17 8.00
N GLY A 89 49.57 -10.49 9.14
CA GLY A 89 48.26 -10.34 9.74
C GLY A 89 47.42 -9.37 8.89
N ALA A 90 47.17 -9.73 7.63
CA ALA A 90 46.16 -9.05 6.84
C ALA A 90 44.82 -9.35 7.51
N VAL A 91 44.38 -8.42 8.37
CA VAL A 91 42.98 -8.30 8.75
C VAL A 91 42.21 -8.23 7.44
N ARG A 92 41.67 -9.37 7.00
CA ARG A 92 40.71 -9.44 5.90
C ARG A 92 39.54 -8.59 6.34
N ARG A 93 39.55 -7.31 5.96
CA ARG A 93 38.38 -6.47 6.03
C ARG A 93 37.28 -7.26 5.31
N PRO A 94 36.14 -7.53 5.97
CA PRO A 94 35.08 -8.27 5.32
C PRO A 94 34.72 -7.52 4.03
N HIS A 95 34.91 -8.17 2.88
CA HIS A 95 34.50 -7.69 1.55
C HIS A 95 32.96 -7.66 1.41
N VAL A 96 32.25 -7.32 2.49
CA VAL A 96 30.78 -7.36 2.60
C VAL A 96 30.13 -6.20 1.84
N LEU A 97 30.89 -5.22 1.38
CA LEU A 97 30.39 -4.02 0.71
C LEU A 97 31.15 -3.73 -0.60
N SER A 98 31.18 -4.69 -1.54
CA SER A 98 31.26 -4.27 -2.94
C SER A 98 29.90 -3.65 -3.31
N ARG A 99 29.88 -2.37 -3.73
CA ARG A 99 28.68 -1.61 -4.13
C ARG A 99 27.64 -2.42 -4.95
N PRO A 100 28.00 -3.24 -5.96
CA PRO A 100 27.02 -4.01 -6.72
C PRO A 100 26.28 -5.08 -5.90
N SER A 101 26.88 -5.60 -4.83
CA SER A 101 26.25 -6.61 -3.97
C SER A 101 25.13 -6.04 -3.09
N THR A 102 25.18 -4.74 -2.76
CA THR A 102 24.14 -4.06 -1.97
C THR A 102 22.91 -3.71 -2.80
N ILE A 103 23.09 -3.39 -4.09
CA ILE A 103 21.98 -3.13 -5.01
C ILE A 103 21.13 -4.40 -5.18
N GLY A 104 21.76 -5.54 -5.50
CA GLY A 104 21.05 -6.82 -5.64
C GLY A 104 20.33 -7.24 -4.35
N ALA A 105 20.93 -6.98 -3.19
CA ALA A 105 20.30 -7.27 -1.90
C ALA A 105 19.07 -6.41 -1.60
N THR A 106 19.16 -5.11 -1.88
CA THR A 106 18.04 -4.16 -1.69
C THR A 106 16.91 -4.47 -2.66
N LEU A 107 17.25 -4.75 -3.91
CA LEU A 107 16.29 -5.14 -4.94
C LEU A 107 15.55 -6.42 -4.56
N LEU A 108 16.27 -7.45 -4.08
CA LEU A 108 15.67 -8.68 -3.59
C LEU A 108 14.69 -8.40 -2.45
N ALA A 109 15.08 -7.59 -1.46
CA ALA A 109 14.23 -7.28 -0.32
C ALA A 109 12.92 -6.57 -0.74
N ILE A 110 13.03 -5.51 -1.55
CA ILE A 110 11.86 -4.74 -2.01
C ILE A 110 10.95 -5.61 -2.89
N ALA A 111 11.52 -6.28 -3.89
CA ALA A 111 10.76 -7.09 -4.82
C ALA A 111 10.09 -8.28 -4.11
N LEU A 112 10.77 -8.91 -3.15
CA LEU A 112 10.18 -9.97 -2.34
C LEU A 112 9.02 -9.47 -1.48
N ALA A 113 9.17 -8.31 -0.83
CA ALA A 113 8.11 -7.74 -0.02
C ALA A 113 6.86 -7.44 -0.87
N VAL A 114 7.04 -6.82 -2.04
CA VAL A 114 5.96 -6.55 -2.99
C VAL A 114 5.31 -7.86 -3.46
N ALA A 115 6.10 -8.86 -3.85
CA ALA A 115 5.57 -10.13 -4.33
C ALA A 115 4.74 -10.85 -3.26
N LEU A 116 5.21 -10.88 -2.01
CA LEU A 116 4.49 -11.52 -0.89
C LEU A 116 3.19 -10.81 -0.56
N VAL A 117 3.17 -9.48 -0.55
CA VAL A 117 1.97 -8.69 -0.25
C VAL A 117 0.92 -8.81 -1.35
N LEU A 118 1.34 -8.82 -2.63
CA LEU A 118 0.40 -8.81 -3.75
C LEU A 118 -0.11 -10.20 -4.14
N ALA A 119 0.70 -11.26 -4.01
CA ALA A 119 0.34 -12.58 -4.53
C ALA A 119 -0.95 -13.15 -3.91
N GLY A 120 -1.08 -13.09 -2.58
CA GLY A 120 -2.25 -13.62 -1.87
C GLY A 120 -3.57 -13.01 -2.35
N PRO A 121 -3.78 -11.69 -2.20
CA PRO A 121 -5.01 -11.01 -2.65
C PRO A 121 -5.30 -11.22 -4.13
N LEU A 122 -4.29 -11.14 -5.01
CA LEU A 122 -4.50 -11.24 -6.45
C LEU A 122 -4.95 -12.64 -6.89
N LEU A 123 -4.48 -13.69 -6.22
CA LEU A 123 -4.90 -15.07 -6.50
C LEU A 123 -6.38 -15.32 -6.21
N LEU A 124 -7.05 -14.47 -5.42
CA LEU A 124 -8.48 -14.60 -5.11
C LEU A 124 -9.38 -14.21 -6.29
N PHE A 125 -8.88 -13.47 -7.28
CA PHE A 125 -9.63 -13.10 -8.49
C PHE A 125 -9.71 -14.26 -9.48
N ASN A 126 -10.39 -15.34 -9.08
CA ASN A 126 -10.62 -16.51 -9.90
C ASN A 126 -12.08 -17.00 -9.75
N PRO A 127 -12.65 -17.66 -10.78
CA PRO A 127 -14.07 -18.05 -10.77
C PRO A 127 -14.45 -18.96 -9.61
N TRP A 128 -13.55 -19.86 -9.19
CA TRP A 128 -13.85 -20.83 -8.15
C TRP A 128 -14.00 -20.17 -6.77
N PHE A 129 -13.04 -19.33 -6.37
CA PHE A 129 -13.09 -18.63 -5.10
C PHE A 129 -14.27 -17.64 -5.05
N VAL A 130 -14.45 -16.86 -6.12
CA VAL A 130 -15.53 -15.87 -6.16
C VAL A 130 -16.90 -16.53 -6.13
N SER A 131 -17.10 -17.61 -6.90
CA SER A 131 -18.35 -18.40 -6.86
C SER A 131 -18.62 -18.97 -5.47
N PHE A 132 -17.60 -19.55 -4.82
CA PHE A 132 -17.70 -20.07 -3.46
C PHE A 132 -18.14 -19.00 -2.45
N GLU A 133 -17.49 -17.84 -2.46
CA GLU A 133 -17.81 -16.74 -1.55
C GLU A 133 -19.18 -16.12 -1.84
N GLN A 134 -19.57 -16.00 -3.12
CA GLN A 134 -20.90 -15.52 -3.51
C GLN A 134 -22.01 -16.48 -3.06
N ALA A 135 -21.78 -17.80 -3.17
CA ALA A 135 -22.71 -18.81 -2.68
C ALA A 135 -22.84 -18.76 -1.15
N ARG A 136 -21.70 -18.70 -0.44
CA ARG A 136 -21.63 -18.59 1.02
C ARG A 136 -22.34 -17.36 1.55
N ASN A 137 -22.33 -16.28 0.77
CA ASN A 137 -22.98 -15.05 1.15
C ASN A 137 -24.46 -15.00 0.73
N ASP A 138 -25.08 -15.96 0.04
CA ASP A 138 -26.48 -15.89 -0.48
C ASP A 138 -26.71 -14.88 -1.63
N VAL A 139 -25.71 -14.65 -2.49
CA VAL A 139 -25.83 -13.75 -3.65
C VAL A 139 -26.96 -14.13 -4.62
N PRO A 140 -27.19 -15.42 -4.95
CA PRO A 140 -28.31 -15.80 -5.83
C PRO A 140 -29.67 -15.34 -5.31
N ALA A 141 -29.89 -15.44 -3.98
CA ALA A 141 -31.12 -14.98 -3.35
C ALA A 141 -31.26 -13.45 -3.42
N ARG A 142 -30.17 -12.70 -3.22
CA ARG A 142 -30.19 -11.21 -3.32
C ARG A 142 -30.52 -10.69 -4.71
N LEU A 143 -30.17 -11.45 -5.74
CA LEU A 143 -30.44 -11.11 -7.14
C LEU A 143 -31.69 -11.80 -7.69
N ALA A 144 -32.40 -12.60 -6.87
CA ALA A 144 -33.55 -13.41 -7.29
C ALA A 144 -33.27 -14.28 -8.53
N THR A 145 -32.12 -14.95 -8.53
CA THR A 145 -31.58 -15.72 -9.65
C THR A 145 -30.94 -17.04 -9.17
N THR A 146 -30.35 -17.82 -10.06
CA THR A 146 -29.62 -19.06 -9.77
C THR A 146 -28.13 -18.82 -9.61
N GLN A 147 -27.43 -19.70 -8.90
CA GLN A 147 -25.96 -19.65 -8.81
C GLN A 147 -25.30 -19.72 -10.20
N ALA A 148 -25.85 -20.50 -11.12
CA ALA A 148 -25.31 -20.63 -12.47
C ALA A 148 -25.35 -19.29 -13.24
N GLU A 149 -26.40 -18.48 -13.06
CA GLU A 149 -26.50 -17.15 -13.64
C GLU A 149 -25.54 -16.15 -12.97
N VAL A 150 -25.38 -16.23 -11.64
CA VAL A 150 -24.38 -15.44 -10.90
C VAL A 150 -22.97 -15.76 -11.39
N ASP A 151 -22.63 -17.04 -11.52
CA ASP A 151 -21.31 -17.49 -11.99
C ASP A 151 -21.05 -17.02 -13.43
N ARG A 152 -22.08 -17.03 -14.30
CA ARG A 152 -21.96 -16.53 -15.68
C ARG A 152 -21.65 -15.04 -15.71
N VAL A 153 -22.44 -14.23 -15.00
CA VAL A 153 -22.23 -12.77 -14.96
C VAL A 153 -20.90 -12.42 -14.30
N THR A 154 -20.57 -13.10 -13.21
CA THR A 154 -19.31 -12.89 -12.50
C THR A 154 -18.11 -13.35 -13.32
N GLY A 155 -18.25 -14.41 -14.11
CA GLY A 155 -17.24 -14.83 -15.09
C GLY A 155 -16.95 -13.75 -16.13
N ALA A 156 -17.98 -13.07 -16.63
CA ALA A 156 -17.82 -11.92 -17.51
C ALA A 156 -17.14 -10.74 -16.78
N ILE A 157 -17.54 -10.43 -15.55
CA ILE A 157 -16.90 -9.40 -14.71
C ILE A 157 -15.41 -9.71 -14.49
N LEU A 158 -15.04 -10.97 -14.23
CA LEU A 158 -13.64 -11.38 -14.08
C LEU A 158 -12.86 -11.25 -15.41
N CYS A 159 -13.51 -11.58 -16.53
CA CYS A 159 -12.96 -11.33 -17.87
C CYS A 159 -12.69 -9.83 -18.06
N ASP A 160 -13.66 -8.98 -17.73
CA ASP A 160 -13.52 -7.53 -17.78
C ASP A 160 -12.43 -7.01 -16.85
N LEU A 161 -12.33 -7.55 -15.63
CA LEU A 161 -11.32 -7.13 -14.67
C LEU A 161 -9.90 -7.39 -15.20
N LEU A 162 -9.67 -8.57 -15.78
CA LEU A 162 -8.33 -9.03 -16.17
C LEU A 162 -7.96 -8.67 -17.61
N LEU A 163 -8.92 -8.70 -18.52
CA LEU A 163 -8.71 -8.63 -19.97
C LEU A 163 -9.51 -7.51 -20.66
N GLY A 164 -10.62 -7.05 -20.08
CA GLY A 164 -11.46 -5.98 -20.64
C GLY A 164 -12.30 -6.45 -21.82
N CYS A 165 -13.21 -7.38 -21.55
CA CYS A 165 -13.88 -8.17 -22.58
C CYS A 165 -15.11 -7.47 -23.18
N ASP A 166 -15.95 -6.87 -22.35
CA ASP A 166 -17.23 -6.26 -22.75
C ASP A 166 -17.67 -5.09 -21.85
N ASP A 167 -16.73 -4.39 -21.21
CA ASP A 167 -16.97 -3.18 -20.39
C ASP A 167 -18.09 -3.35 -19.34
N PHE A 168 -18.12 -4.52 -18.68
CA PHE A 168 -19.09 -4.85 -17.64
C PHE A 168 -20.54 -4.74 -18.13
N ALA A 169 -20.79 -4.96 -19.42
CA ALA A 169 -22.12 -4.85 -20.03
C ALA A 169 -22.98 -6.13 -19.86
N GLU A 170 -22.43 -7.19 -19.27
CA GLU A 170 -23.15 -8.44 -19.04
C GLU A 170 -24.36 -8.24 -18.10
N GLY A 171 -25.46 -8.93 -18.41
CA GLY A 171 -26.75 -8.73 -17.77
C GLY A 171 -27.45 -10.04 -17.45
N LEU A 172 -28.45 -10.01 -16.56
CA LEU A 172 -29.28 -11.19 -16.26
C LEU A 172 -30.38 -11.37 -17.33
N PRO A 173 -30.69 -12.61 -17.76
CA PRO A 173 -31.79 -12.86 -18.67
C PRO A 173 -33.11 -12.53 -17.97
N ARG A 174 -33.92 -11.63 -18.54
CA ARG A 174 -35.29 -11.36 -18.04
C ARG A 174 -36.35 -12.24 -18.71
N SER A 175 -36.04 -12.74 -19.91
CA SER A 175 -36.88 -13.61 -20.74
C SER A 175 -36.00 -14.26 -21.81
N PRO A 176 -36.35 -15.46 -22.33
CA PRO A 176 -35.60 -16.12 -23.41
C PRO A 176 -35.41 -15.29 -24.69
N SER A 177 -36.22 -14.24 -24.88
CA SER A 177 -36.26 -13.42 -26.11
C SER A 177 -35.88 -11.95 -25.91
N SER A 178 -35.49 -11.52 -24.71
CA SER A 178 -35.08 -10.12 -24.47
C SER A 178 -33.57 -9.99 -24.43
N ALA A 179 -33.02 -8.98 -25.13
CA ALA A 179 -31.65 -8.54 -24.89
C ALA A 179 -31.49 -8.22 -23.40
N SER A 180 -30.50 -8.83 -22.74
CA SER A 180 -30.15 -8.50 -21.37
C SER A 180 -29.64 -7.07 -21.34
N GLN A 181 -30.27 -6.20 -20.56
CA GLN A 181 -29.61 -4.93 -20.22
C GLN A 181 -28.49 -5.20 -19.23
N PRO A 182 -27.42 -4.40 -19.24
CA PRO A 182 -26.34 -4.51 -18.27
C PRO A 182 -26.88 -4.62 -16.85
N LEU A 183 -26.34 -5.56 -16.07
CA LEU A 183 -26.71 -5.71 -14.68
C LEU A 183 -26.25 -4.48 -13.88
N LEU A 184 -25.05 -3.99 -14.17
CA LEU A 184 -24.49 -2.82 -13.51
C LEU A 184 -24.94 -1.53 -14.21
N THR A 185 -25.29 -0.54 -13.41
CA THR A 185 -25.58 0.83 -13.86
C THR A 185 -24.31 1.52 -14.39
N ASP A 186 -24.45 2.62 -15.13
CA ASP A 186 -23.32 3.38 -15.66
C ASP A 186 -22.34 3.84 -14.57
N ALA A 187 -22.86 4.22 -13.41
CA ALA A 187 -22.06 4.62 -12.24
C ALA A 187 -21.26 3.43 -11.68
N GLU A 188 -21.90 2.27 -11.51
CA GLU A 188 -21.25 1.04 -11.03
C GLU A 188 -20.19 0.56 -12.03
N ARG A 189 -20.47 0.59 -13.33
CA ARG A 189 -19.51 0.25 -14.40
C ARG A 189 -18.32 1.20 -14.42
N SER A 190 -18.56 2.50 -14.19
CA SER A 190 -17.46 3.47 -14.07
C SER A 190 -16.52 3.13 -12.94
N HIS A 191 -17.04 2.72 -11.79
CA HIS A 191 -16.21 2.26 -10.67
C HIS A 191 -15.46 0.97 -11.02
N MET A 192 -16.15 0.00 -11.62
CA MET A 192 -15.54 -1.27 -12.01
C MET A 192 -14.42 -1.11 -13.04
N ARG A 193 -14.50 -0.12 -13.93
CA ARG A 193 -13.38 0.28 -14.81
C ARG A 193 -12.16 0.72 -14.02
N ASP A 194 -12.33 1.57 -13.01
CA ASP A 194 -11.22 2.01 -12.14
C ASP A 194 -10.64 0.82 -11.36
N VAL A 195 -11.48 -0.09 -10.86
CA VAL A 195 -11.06 -1.32 -10.18
C VAL A 195 -10.26 -2.22 -11.15
N ALA A 196 -10.70 -2.38 -12.40
CA ALA A 196 -9.96 -3.14 -13.41
C ALA A 196 -8.58 -2.54 -13.71
N HIS A 197 -8.50 -1.22 -13.86
CA HIS A 197 -7.22 -0.54 -14.03
C HIS A 197 -6.27 -0.80 -12.87
N LEU A 198 -6.76 -0.69 -11.62
CA LEU A 198 -5.96 -1.00 -10.43
C LEU A 198 -5.52 -2.46 -10.41
N VAL A 199 -6.43 -3.42 -10.61
CA VAL A 199 -6.12 -4.85 -10.55
C VAL A 199 -5.08 -5.25 -11.60
N ARG A 200 -5.21 -4.75 -12.84
CA ARG A 200 -4.21 -5.01 -13.89
C ARG A 200 -2.85 -4.40 -13.57
N LEU A 201 -2.82 -3.19 -13.00
CA LEU A 201 -1.58 -2.57 -12.55
C LEU A 201 -0.90 -3.39 -11.44
N LEU A 202 -1.69 -3.91 -10.48
CA LEU A 202 -1.18 -4.75 -9.41
C LEU A 202 -0.66 -6.10 -9.93
N TRP A 203 -1.32 -6.71 -10.90
CA TRP A 203 -0.81 -7.90 -11.59
C TRP A 203 0.51 -7.63 -12.32
N LEU A 204 0.61 -6.50 -13.04
CA LEU A 204 1.87 -6.10 -13.68
C LEU A 204 2.98 -5.88 -12.65
N ALA A 205 2.68 -5.20 -11.54
CA ALA A 205 3.62 -4.98 -10.45
C ALA A 205 4.10 -6.30 -9.83
N LEU A 206 3.20 -7.27 -9.64
CA LEU A 206 3.53 -8.61 -9.16
C LEU A 206 4.46 -9.34 -10.15
N LEU A 207 4.15 -9.32 -11.45
CA LEU A 207 4.99 -9.95 -12.48
C LEU A 207 6.41 -9.36 -12.49
N VAL A 208 6.52 -8.04 -12.44
CA VAL A 208 7.81 -7.34 -12.35
C VAL A 208 8.54 -7.70 -11.06
N ALA A 209 7.85 -7.71 -9.93
CA ALA A 209 8.45 -8.09 -8.64
C ALA A 209 8.99 -9.52 -8.66
N VAL A 210 8.23 -10.48 -9.19
CA VAL A 210 8.70 -11.87 -9.34
C VAL A 210 9.92 -11.96 -10.25
N ALA A 211 9.93 -11.28 -11.39
CA ALA A 211 11.08 -11.25 -12.29
C ALA A 211 12.33 -10.68 -11.61
N LEU A 212 12.17 -9.62 -10.81
CA LEU A 212 13.26 -9.00 -10.05
C LEU A 212 13.77 -9.91 -8.92
N VAL A 213 12.89 -10.64 -8.24
CA VAL A 213 13.28 -11.67 -7.26
C VAL A 213 14.15 -12.73 -7.93
N VAL A 214 13.71 -13.29 -9.06
CA VAL A 214 14.47 -14.31 -9.80
C VAL A 214 15.83 -13.78 -10.25
N ALA A 215 15.87 -12.59 -10.84
CA ALA A 215 17.11 -11.96 -11.29
C ALA A 215 18.08 -11.69 -10.13
N ALA A 216 17.58 -11.17 -8.99
CA ALA A 216 18.39 -10.88 -7.83
C ALA A 216 18.91 -12.16 -7.14
N LEU A 217 18.11 -13.23 -7.08
CA LEU A 217 18.56 -14.54 -6.60
C LEU A 217 19.67 -15.11 -7.50
N ALA A 218 19.53 -15.02 -8.83
CA ALA A 218 20.55 -15.46 -9.78
C ALA A 218 21.86 -14.67 -9.62
N PHE A 219 21.76 -13.34 -9.43
CA PHE A 219 22.91 -12.46 -9.19
C PHE A 219 23.62 -12.78 -7.87
N LEU A 220 22.87 -13.04 -6.80
CA LEU A 220 23.39 -13.31 -5.46
C LEU A 220 23.71 -14.80 -5.20
N ARG A 221 23.58 -15.69 -6.20
CA ARG A 221 23.71 -17.16 -6.03
C ARG A 221 25.01 -17.63 -5.36
N ARG A 222 26.08 -16.83 -5.42
CA ARG A 222 27.38 -17.10 -4.78
C ARG A 222 27.42 -16.70 -3.30
N HIS A 223 26.32 -16.17 -2.75
CA HIS A 223 26.20 -15.65 -1.39
C HIS A 223 24.95 -16.21 -0.69
N PRO A 224 24.83 -17.53 -0.50
CA PRO A 224 23.61 -18.18 0.01
C PRO A 224 23.20 -17.68 1.40
N ARG A 225 24.15 -17.45 2.32
CA ARG A 225 23.85 -16.88 3.64
C ARG A 225 23.27 -15.47 3.58
N ARG A 226 23.69 -14.66 2.59
CA ARG A 226 23.15 -13.32 2.39
C ARG A 226 21.73 -13.37 1.86
N ILE A 227 21.46 -14.25 0.89
CA ILE A 227 20.09 -14.53 0.42
C ILE A 227 19.22 -14.97 1.60
N GLY A 228 19.70 -15.95 2.38
CA GLY A 228 18.97 -16.46 3.54
C GLY A 228 18.61 -15.38 4.55
N ALA A 229 19.54 -14.48 4.87
CA ALA A 229 19.28 -13.31 5.72
C ALA A 229 18.18 -12.41 5.15
N ILE A 230 18.25 -12.07 3.86
CA ILE A 230 17.27 -11.19 3.20
C ILE A 230 15.89 -11.84 3.21
N LEU A 231 15.80 -13.12 2.82
CA LEU A 231 14.54 -13.87 2.83
C LEU A 231 13.94 -13.88 4.24
N LEU A 232 14.74 -14.27 5.25
CA LEU A 232 14.32 -14.35 6.65
C LEU A 232 13.76 -13.02 7.18
N TRP A 233 14.54 -11.94 7.08
CA TRP A 233 14.15 -10.65 7.67
C TRP A 233 13.02 -9.98 6.90
N THR A 234 13.06 -10.03 5.56
CA THR A 234 12.01 -9.39 4.73
C THR A 234 10.68 -10.10 4.92
N SER A 235 10.65 -11.43 4.77
CA SER A 235 9.40 -12.18 4.88
C SER A 235 8.89 -12.22 6.33
N GLY A 236 9.76 -12.30 7.33
CA GLY A 236 9.37 -12.14 8.73
C GLY A 236 8.74 -10.77 9.02
N GLY A 237 9.31 -9.70 8.48
CA GLY A 237 8.73 -8.35 8.57
C GLY A 237 7.37 -8.23 7.88
N VAL A 238 7.24 -8.78 6.67
CA VAL A 238 5.96 -8.83 5.93
C VAL A 238 4.91 -9.63 6.71
N ALA A 239 5.26 -10.77 7.30
CA ALA A 239 4.33 -11.57 8.10
C ALA A 239 3.80 -10.77 9.29
N VAL A 240 4.68 -10.09 10.03
CA VAL A 240 4.27 -9.24 11.17
C VAL A 240 3.38 -8.08 10.70
N ALA A 241 3.75 -7.39 9.62
CA ALA A 241 2.96 -6.30 9.08
C ALA A 241 1.57 -6.78 8.61
N ALA A 242 1.51 -7.93 7.94
CA ALA A 242 0.25 -8.53 7.49
C ALA A 242 -0.65 -8.94 8.66
N ILE A 243 -0.09 -9.44 9.78
CA ILE A 243 -0.87 -9.74 10.98
C ILE A 243 -1.45 -8.46 11.58
N VAL A 244 -0.66 -7.39 11.71
CA VAL A 244 -1.13 -6.11 12.27
C VAL A 244 -2.21 -5.48 11.39
N VAL A 245 -1.97 -5.39 10.08
CA VAL A 245 -2.95 -4.84 9.12
C VAL A 245 -4.17 -5.73 9.04
N GLY A 246 -4.00 -7.05 9.00
CA GLY A 246 -5.10 -8.02 8.99
C GLY A 246 -5.97 -7.93 10.24
N ALA A 247 -5.37 -7.75 11.43
CA ALA A 247 -6.11 -7.51 12.67
C ALA A 247 -6.90 -6.20 12.61
N PHE A 248 -6.35 -5.14 12.01
CA PHE A 248 -7.07 -3.90 11.78
C PHE A 248 -8.28 -4.10 10.86
N PHE A 249 -8.13 -4.81 9.74
CA PHE A 249 -9.26 -5.17 8.86
C PHE A 249 -10.31 -6.03 9.58
N ALA A 250 -9.88 -6.95 10.45
CA ALA A 250 -10.78 -7.83 11.19
C ALA A 250 -11.63 -7.09 12.25
N VAL A 251 -11.07 -6.05 12.88
CA VAL A 251 -11.72 -5.31 13.98
C VAL A 251 -12.46 -4.06 13.48
N ALA A 252 -11.94 -3.40 12.44
CA ALA A 252 -12.43 -2.11 11.96
C ALA A 252 -12.66 -2.15 10.44
N PHE A 253 -13.40 -3.16 9.98
CA PHE A 253 -13.58 -3.44 8.55
C PHE A 253 -14.12 -2.23 7.77
N ASP A 254 -15.20 -1.59 8.22
CA ASP A 254 -15.80 -0.44 7.54
C ASP A 254 -14.81 0.71 7.35
N LEU A 255 -14.02 1.00 8.40
CA LEU A 255 -13.00 2.03 8.35
C LEU A 255 -11.86 1.64 7.41
N ALA A 256 -11.41 0.38 7.47
CA ALA A 256 -10.36 -0.14 6.60
C ALA A 256 -10.80 -0.11 5.12
N PHE A 257 -12.02 -0.55 4.83
CA PHE A 257 -12.64 -0.49 3.51
C PHE A 257 -12.70 0.95 3.00
N LEU A 258 -13.20 1.88 3.81
CA LEU A 258 -13.30 3.28 3.43
C LEU A 258 -11.93 3.94 3.18
N LEU A 259 -10.93 3.65 4.02
CA LEU A 259 -9.56 4.16 3.84
C LEU A 259 -8.91 3.60 2.57
N PHE A 260 -9.09 2.31 2.30
CA PHE A 260 -8.64 1.68 1.06
C PHE A 260 -9.26 2.37 -0.15
N HIS A 261 -10.58 2.55 -0.17
CA HIS A 261 -11.26 3.15 -1.31
C HIS A 261 -10.90 4.62 -1.51
N ARG A 262 -10.72 5.40 -0.43
CA ARG A 262 -10.25 6.80 -0.55
C ARG A 262 -8.83 6.89 -1.10
N LEU A 263 -7.97 5.93 -0.78
CA LEU A 263 -6.59 5.91 -1.27
C LEU A 263 -6.51 5.59 -2.76
N PHE A 264 -7.29 4.61 -3.24
CA PHE A 264 -7.22 4.12 -4.62
C PHE A 264 -8.24 4.76 -5.57
N PHE A 265 -9.33 5.31 -5.04
CA PHE A 265 -10.41 5.96 -5.80
C PHE A 265 -10.73 7.35 -5.23
N PRO A 266 -9.76 8.29 -5.25
CA PRO A 266 -9.90 9.62 -4.65
C PRO A 266 -11.05 10.47 -5.26
N GLN A 267 -11.52 10.13 -6.46
CA GLN A 267 -12.69 10.71 -7.11
C GLN A 267 -14.02 10.39 -6.42
N GLY A 268 -14.05 9.42 -5.49
CA GLY A 268 -15.22 9.15 -4.66
C GLY A 268 -16.35 8.34 -5.32
N ASN A 269 -16.12 7.74 -6.48
CA ASN A 269 -17.13 7.00 -7.25
C ASN A 269 -17.35 5.54 -6.77
N PHE A 270 -17.19 5.27 -5.47
CA PHE A 270 -17.29 3.93 -4.88
C PHE A 270 -18.43 3.80 -3.85
N LEU A 271 -19.19 4.88 -3.60
CA LEU A 271 -20.33 4.87 -2.70
C LEU A 271 -21.62 4.66 -3.48
N PHE A 272 -22.36 3.61 -3.14
CA PHE A 272 -23.61 3.24 -3.81
C PHE A 272 -24.73 3.03 -2.78
N ALA A 273 -25.97 3.03 -3.26
CA ALA A 273 -27.13 2.69 -2.44
C ALA A 273 -27.08 1.22 -2.00
N ALA A 274 -27.71 0.89 -0.87
CA ALA A 274 -27.68 -0.47 -0.33
C ALA A 274 -28.32 -1.53 -1.26
N ASP A 275 -29.19 -1.10 -2.18
CA ASP A 275 -29.87 -1.93 -3.17
C ASP A 275 -29.17 -2.00 -4.54
N SER A 276 -27.98 -1.39 -4.67
CA SER A 276 -27.18 -1.46 -5.90
C SER A 276 -26.88 -2.91 -6.30
N ASN A 277 -26.83 -3.16 -7.61
CA ASN A 277 -26.53 -4.51 -8.11
C ASN A 277 -25.09 -4.92 -7.79
N LEU A 278 -24.16 -3.96 -7.76
CA LEU A 278 -22.78 -4.20 -7.39
C LEU A 278 -22.66 -4.67 -5.93
N LEU A 279 -23.33 -4.02 -4.98
CA LEU A 279 -23.33 -4.44 -3.57
C LEU A 279 -24.08 -5.76 -3.36
N ARG A 280 -25.10 -6.06 -4.17
CA ARG A 280 -25.77 -7.36 -4.13
C ARG A 280 -24.91 -8.50 -4.66
N LEU A 281 -24.06 -8.24 -5.67
CA LEU A 281 -23.09 -9.19 -6.23
C LEU A 281 -21.88 -9.42 -5.33
N PHE A 282 -21.38 -8.36 -4.70
CA PHE A 282 -20.21 -8.37 -3.84
C PHE A 282 -20.55 -7.72 -2.48
N PRO A 283 -21.36 -8.40 -1.65
CA PRO A 283 -21.79 -7.87 -0.36
C PRO A 283 -20.63 -7.69 0.61
N GLU A 284 -20.84 -6.97 1.70
CA GLU A 284 -19.81 -6.70 2.71
C GLU A 284 -19.14 -7.99 3.22
N GLY A 285 -19.92 -9.04 3.51
CA GLY A 285 -19.41 -10.33 3.96
C GLY A 285 -18.44 -10.98 2.99
N PHE A 286 -18.68 -10.86 1.67
CA PHE A 286 -17.77 -11.34 0.63
C PHE A 286 -16.40 -10.65 0.75
N TRP A 287 -16.38 -9.32 0.91
CA TRP A 287 -15.13 -8.56 1.01
C TRP A 287 -14.42 -8.75 2.34
N PHE A 288 -15.17 -8.88 3.44
CA PHE A 288 -14.61 -9.18 4.74
C PHE A 288 -13.90 -10.54 4.74
N GLU A 289 -14.58 -11.59 4.29
CA GLU A 289 -14.00 -12.94 4.23
C GLU A 289 -12.82 -12.99 3.25
N SER A 290 -12.94 -12.34 2.08
CA SER A 290 -11.83 -12.20 1.13
C SER A 290 -10.61 -11.49 1.72
N ALA A 291 -10.80 -10.43 2.51
CA ALA A 291 -9.71 -9.72 3.17
C ALA A 291 -9.00 -10.59 4.21
N LEU A 292 -9.74 -11.39 4.98
CA LEU A 292 -9.17 -12.33 5.94
C LEU A 292 -8.36 -13.43 5.23
N VAL A 293 -8.90 -14.02 4.16
CA VAL A 293 -8.20 -15.03 3.36
C VAL A 293 -6.95 -14.44 2.71
N ALA A 294 -7.03 -13.23 2.17
CA ALA A 294 -5.88 -12.53 1.59
C ALA A 294 -4.77 -12.32 2.64
N GLY A 295 -5.12 -11.83 3.83
CA GLY A 295 -4.19 -11.69 4.96
C GLY A 295 -3.55 -13.02 5.35
N LEU A 296 -4.35 -14.09 5.45
CA LEU A 296 -3.86 -15.45 5.75
C LEU A 296 -2.87 -15.94 4.69
N LEU A 297 -3.15 -15.75 3.40
CA LEU A 297 -2.26 -16.16 2.30
C LEU A 297 -0.92 -15.41 2.35
N ILE A 298 -0.93 -14.11 2.68
CA ILE A 298 0.30 -13.33 2.87
C ILE A 298 1.11 -13.89 4.04
N VAL A 299 0.48 -14.17 5.19
CA VAL A 299 1.17 -14.72 6.36
C VAL A 299 1.75 -16.10 6.06
N VAL A 300 0.98 -17.02 5.49
CA VAL A 300 1.43 -18.39 5.20
C VAL A 300 2.59 -18.40 4.21
N SER A 301 2.48 -17.63 3.12
CA SER A 301 3.56 -17.53 2.12
C SER A 301 4.82 -16.89 2.70
N ALA A 302 4.67 -15.84 3.52
CA ALA A 302 5.79 -15.19 4.20
C ALA A 302 6.49 -16.13 5.19
N LEU A 303 5.73 -16.93 5.97
CA LEU A 303 6.31 -17.93 6.87
C LEU A 303 7.06 -19.04 6.11
N ALA A 304 6.55 -19.48 4.96
CA ALA A 304 7.25 -20.45 4.11
C ALA A 304 8.60 -19.90 3.61
N VAL A 305 8.63 -18.64 3.17
CA VAL A 305 9.88 -17.95 2.76
C VAL A 305 10.82 -17.72 3.95
N THR A 306 10.27 -17.39 5.12
CA THR A 306 11.03 -17.22 6.37
C THR A 306 11.79 -18.51 6.69
N LEU A 307 11.09 -19.65 6.62
CA LEU A 307 11.68 -20.97 6.85
C LEU A 307 12.74 -21.32 5.81
N ALA A 308 12.50 -21.02 4.53
CA ALA A 308 13.48 -21.21 3.47
C ALA A 308 14.75 -20.36 3.72
N GLY A 309 14.58 -19.09 4.10
CA GLY A 309 15.67 -18.19 4.45
C GLY A 309 16.49 -18.67 5.63
N TRP A 310 15.82 -19.15 6.69
CA TRP A 310 16.47 -19.75 7.86
C TRP A 310 17.28 -21.00 7.52
N ARG A 311 16.77 -21.89 6.66
CA ARG A 311 17.51 -23.07 6.19
C ARG A 311 18.78 -22.66 5.44
N LEU A 312 18.67 -21.69 4.52
CA LEU A 312 19.80 -21.18 3.74
C LEU A 312 20.87 -20.49 4.59
N LEU A 313 20.50 -19.92 5.74
CA LEU A 313 21.43 -19.33 6.70
C LEU A 313 22.25 -20.38 7.47
N ARG A 314 21.66 -21.56 7.67
CA ARG A 314 22.29 -22.67 8.41
C ARG A 314 23.18 -23.55 7.53
N SER A 315 23.04 -23.48 6.21
CA SER A 315 23.98 -24.06 5.23
C SER A 315 25.33 -23.33 5.17
#